data_AF-A0A4R2CLC8-F1
#
_entry.id   AF-A0A4R2CLC8-F1
#
_cell.length_a   1.000
_cell.length_b   1.000
_cell.length_c   1.000
_cell.angle_alpha   90.00
_cell.angle_beta   90.00
_cell.angle_gamma   90.00
#
_symmetry.space_group_name_H-M   'P 1'
#
loop_
_entity.id
_entity.type
_entity.pdbx_description
1 polymer ?
#
loop_
_entity_poly.entity_id
_entity_poly.type
_entity_poly.pdbx_seq_one_letter_code
_entity_poly.pdbx_strand_id
1 'polypeptide(L)' 'MELTPSSTAVIAVHLQHDIIGTDGAFGGVFAAQAAERGVVAVTAELLDAVRRPKATVVYLRVASCSGGVEPFVERTARYG' A
#
# COMPACT_ATOMS: atom_id res chain seq x y z
N MET A 1 -6.98 -1.82 -22.35
CA MET A 1 -7.65 -2.44 -21.18
C MET A 1 -8.61 -1.41 -20.63
N GLU A 2 -9.86 -1.78 -20.35
CA GLU A 2 -10.89 -0.88 -19.82
C GLU A 2 -11.17 -1.28 -18.36
N LEU A 3 -11.21 -0.31 -17.44
CA LEU A 3 -11.44 -0.53 -16.01
C LEU A 3 -12.71 0.20 -15.57
N THR A 4 -13.71 -0.55 -15.10
CA THR A 4 -14.97 0.01 -14.58
C THR A 4 -14.89 0.21 -13.07
N PRO A 5 -15.18 1.42 -12.52
CA PRO A 5 -15.04 1.70 -11.09
C PRO A 5 -15.80 0.76 -10.16
N SER A 6 -17.01 0.33 -10.56
CA SER A 6 -17.87 -0.55 -9.76
C SER A 6 -17.37 -1.99 -9.61
N SER A 7 -16.39 -2.40 -10.42
CA SER A 7 -15.81 -3.75 -10.39
C SER A 7 -14.28 -3.72 -10.37
N THR A 8 -13.69 -2.57 -10.06
CA THR A 8 -12.24 -2.39 -9.97
C THR A 8 -11.85 -1.90 -8.59
N ALA A 9 -10.82 -2.51 -8.03
CA ALA A 9 -10.21 -2.06 -6.78
C ALA A 9 -8.69 -1.95 -6.95
N VAL A 10 -8.08 -0.98 -6.27
CA VAL A 10 -6.63 -0.89 -6.09
C VAL A 10 -6.28 -1.30 -4.68
N ILE A 11 -5.29 -2.19 -4.56
CA ILE A 11 -4.77 -2.67 -3.29
C ILE A 11 -3.34 -2.14 -3.13
N ALA A 12 -3.16 -1.21 -2.20
CA ALA A 12 -1.84 -0.70 -1.81
C ALA A 12 -1.23 -1.63 -0.76
N VAL A 13 -0.17 -2.35 -1.13
CA VAL A 13 0.47 -3.35 -0.29
C VAL A 13 1.84 -2.85 0.15
N HIS A 14 2.14 -2.94 1.45
CA HIS A 14 3.46 -2.64 2.01
C HIS A 14 3.99 -1.20 1.80
N LEU A 15 3.12 -0.22 1.55
CA LEU A 15 3.47 1.22 1.67
C LEU A 15 3.62 1.66 3.13
N GLN A 16 4.34 0.88 3.94
CA GLN A 16 4.60 1.12 5.34
C GLN A 16 6.05 1.53 5.54
N HIS A 17 6.31 2.39 6.52
CA HIS A 17 7.64 2.90 6.82
C HIS A 17 8.66 1.76 7.03
N ASP A 18 8.25 0.67 7.69
CA ASP A 18 9.10 -0.51 7.92
C ASP A 18 9.65 -1.14 6.63
N ILE A 19 9.03 -0.90 5.47
CA ILE A 19 9.44 -1.45 4.18
C ILE A 19 10.15 -0.40 3.32
N ILE A 20 9.53 0.77 3.16
CA ILE A 20 9.99 1.78 2.19
C ILE A 20 10.83 2.91 2.83
N GLY A 21 10.84 3.02 4.16
CA GLY A 21 11.67 3.97 4.89
C GLY A 21 13.12 3.48 4.97
N THR A 22 14.09 4.39 4.90
CA THR A 22 15.52 4.02 4.95
C THR A 22 15.95 3.43 6.30
N ASP A 23 15.25 3.81 7.36
CA ASP A 23 15.41 3.40 8.75
C ASP A 23 14.35 2.39 9.21
N GLY A 24 13.48 1.94 8.29
CA GLY A 24 12.53 0.87 8.54
C GLY A 24 13.21 -0.50 8.68
N ALA A 25 12.50 -1.47 9.27
CA ALA A 25 13.00 -2.82 9.50
C ALA A 25 13.56 -3.52 8.24
N PHE A 26 13.03 -3.21 7.06
CA PHE A 26 13.48 -3.73 5.75
C PHE A 26 14.06 -2.63 4.85
N GLY A 27 14.36 -1.46 5.40
CA GLY A 27 14.87 -0.31 4.64
C GLY A 27 16.15 -0.63 3.86
N GLY A 28 17.06 -1.39 4.47
CA GLY A 28 18.30 -1.85 3.81
C GLY A 28 18.07 -2.78 2.62
N VAL A 29 16.86 -3.34 2.45
CA VAL A 29 16.52 -4.24 1.35
C VAL A 29 15.76 -3.49 0.24
N PHE A 30 14.76 -2.67 0.61
CA PHE A 30 13.81 -2.12 -0.36
C PHE A 30 13.89 -0.60 -0.56
N ALA A 31 14.38 0.19 0.41
CA ALA A 31 14.25 1.65 0.36
C ALA A 31 14.96 2.27 -0.84
N ALA A 32 16.16 1.80 -1.19
CA ALA A 32 16.92 2.30 -2.35
C ALA A 32 16.14 2.11 -3.66
N GLN A 33 15.59 0.92 -3.86
CA GLN A 33 14.79 0.60 -5.04
C GLN A 33 13.44 1.31 -5.05
N ALA A 34 12.81 1.48 -3.89
CA ALA A 34 11.56 2.22 -3.76
C ALA A 34 11.74 3.70 -4.12
N ALA A 35 12.87 4.29 -3.72
CA ALA A 35 13.24 5.65 -4.08
C ALA A 35 13.59 5.78 -5.57
N GLU A 36 14.45 4.91 -6.10
CA GLU A 36 14.86 4.90 -7.51
C GLU A 36 13.65 4.83 -8.47
N ARG A 37 12.64 4.02 -8.10
CA ARG A 37 11.42 3.83 -8.91
C ARG A 37 10.30 4.81 -8.57
N GLY A 38 10.51 5.71 -7.61
CA GLY A 38 9.49 6.68 -7.19
C GLY A 38 8.20 6.02 -6.68
N VAL A 39 8.28 4.86 -6.03
CA VAL A 39 7.11 4.02 -5.65
C VAL A 39 6.05 4.82 -4.91
N VAL A 40 6.47 5.69 -3.98
CA VAL A 40 5.55 6.53 -3.19
C VAL A 40 4.80 7.52 -4.08
N ALA A 41 5.50 8.22 -4.97
CA ALA A 41 4.89 9.21 -5.86
C ALA A 41 3.93 8.55 -6.86
N VAL A 42 4.37 7.49 -7.53
CA VAL A 42 3.54 6.75 -8.51
C VAL A 42 2.30 6.16 -7.85
N THR A 43 2.44 5.60 -6.64
CA THR A 43 1.28 5.04 -5.95
C THR A 43 0.33 6.13 -5.46
N ALA A 44 0.83 7.29 -5.03
CA ALA A 44 -0.01 8.43 -4.66
C ALA A 44 -0.86 8.89 -5.86
N GLU A 45 -0.25 9.05 -7.04
CA GLU A 45 -0.95 9.41 -8.28
C GLU A 45 -2.02 8.37 -8.65
N LEU A 46 -1.69 7.08 -8.56
CA LEU A 46 -2.65 6.00 -8.82
C LEU A 46 -3.83 6.04 -7.85
N LEU A 47 -3.56 6.19 -6.55
CA LEU A 47 -4.59 6.24 -5.52
C LEU A 47 -5.53 7.45 -5.72
N ASP A 48 -4.99 8.61 -6.10
CA ASP A 48 -5.79 9.78 -6.41
C ASP A 48 -6.65 9.58 -7.67
N ALA A 49 -6.08 8.96 -8.71
CA ALA A 49 -6.81 8.64 -9.94
C ALA A 49 -7.97 7.65 -9.70
N VAL A 50 -7.84 6.75 -8.72
CA VAL A 50 -8.86 5.75 -8.34
C VAL A 50 -9.91 6.34 -7.40
N ARG A 51 -9.52 7.25 -6.50
CA ARG A 51 -10.45 7.95 -5.60
C ARG A 51 -11.40 8.88 -6.34
N ARG A 52 -10.93 9.60 -7.37
CA ARG A 52 -11.75 10.52 -8.18
C ARG A 52 -13.04 9.89 -8.72
N PRO A 53 -13.01 8.70 -9.36
CA PRO A 53 -14.22 8.01 -9.83
C PRO A 53 -14.93 7.18 -8.74
N LYS A 54 -14.54 7.30 -7.46
CA LYS A 54 -15.05 6.49 -6.33
C LYS A 54 -14.86 4.98 -6.51
N ALA A 55 -13.79 4.57 -7.17
CA ALA A 55 -13.39 3.16 -7.20
C ALA A 55 -12.81 2.75 -5.84
N THR A 56 -12.80 1.44 -5.57
CA THR A 56 -12.41 0.93 -4.25
C THR A 56 -10.90 1.01 -4.05
N VAL A 57 -10.48 1.55 -2.90
CA VAL A 57 -9.08 1.52 -2.46
C VAL A 57 -8.96 0.69 -1.18
N VAL A 58 -8.06 -0.27 -1.18
CA VAL A 58 -7.74 -1.11 -0.02
C VAL A 58 -6.28 -0.90 0.36
N TYR A 59 -6.03 -0.62 1.65
CA TYR A 59 -4.68 -0.59 2.20
C TYR A 59 -4.42 -1.89 2.95
N LEU A 60 -3.29 -2.53 2.64
CA LEU A 60 -2.84 -3.76 3.29
C LEU A 60 -1.56 -3.49 4.08
N ARG A 61 -1.67 -3.62 5.41
CA ARG A 61 -0.53 -3.67 6.33
C ARG A 61 -0.37 -5.09 6.86
N VAL A 62 0.87 -5.59 6.80
CA VAL A 62 1.26 -6.83 7.48
C VAL A 62 1.99 -6.42 8.75
N ALA A 63 1.47 -6.86 9.89
CA ALA A 63 2.09 -6.69 11.19
C ALA A 63 2.06 -8.02 11.94
N SER A 64 3.05 -8.27 12.78
CA SER A 64 3.09 -9.44 13.65
C SER A 64 2.83 -9.00 15.09
N CYS A 65 1.96 -9.73 15.80
CA CYS A 65 1.78 -9.51 17.23
C CYS A 65 3.07 -9.89 17.98
N SER A 66 3.56 -9.00 18.84
CA SER A 66 4.66 -9.26 19.77
C SER A 66 4.18 -10.20 20.88
N GLY A 67 4.09 -11.49 20.55
CA GLY A 67 3.53 -12.53 21.41
C GLY A 67 3.45 -13.92 20.76
N GLY A 68 3.75 -14.02 19.46
CA GLY A 68 3.89 -15.32 18.80
C GLY A 68 2.56 -15.99 18.47
N VAL A 69 1.65 -15.30 17.79
CA VAL A 69 0.60 -15.95 16.99
C VAL A 69 0.13 -15.00 15.88
N GLU A 70 0.39 -15.45 14.64
CA GLU A 70 -0.13 -15.03 13.33
C GLU A 70 0.01 -13.55 12.87
N PRO A 71 0.25 -13.29 11.57
CA PRO A 71 0.23 -11.94 11.02
C PRO A 71 -1.18 -11.36 11.10
N PHE A 72 -1.30 -10.23 11.79
CA PHE A 72 -2.51 -9.43 11.82
C PHE A 72 -2.63 -8.66 10.50
N VAL A 73 -3.68 -8.94 9.73
CA VAL A 73 -4.04 -8.20 8.53
C VAL A 73 -5.06 -7.13 8.92
N GLU A 74 -4.60 -5.88 9.07
CA GLU A 74 -5.50 -4.74 9.26
C GLU A 74 -6.08 -4.32 7.91
N ARG A 75 -7.38 -4.54 7.70
CA ARG A 75 -8.09 -4.13 6.49
C ARG A 75 -8.79 -2.80 6.73
N THR A 76 -8.09 -1.69 6.45
CA THR A 76 -8.76 -0.38 6.43
C THR A 76 -9.31 -0.13 5.02
N ALA A 77 -10.58 -0.47 4.80
CA ALA A 77 -11.32 0.02 3.64
C ALA A 77 -11.90 1.40 4.01
N ARG A 78 -11.39 2.47 3.39
CA ARG A 78 -12.10 3.75 3.38
C ARG A 78 -12.88 3.83 2.08
N TYR A 79 -14.19 3.69 2.18
CA TYR A 79 -15.09 4.04 1.09
C TYR A 79 -15.02 5.56 0.90
N GLY A 80 -14.67 5.99 -0.32
CA GLY A 80 -14.67 7.40 -0.73
C GLY A 80 -16.04 7.82 -1.27
#